data_AF-A0A5B7EMF4-F1
#
_entry.id   AF-A0A5B7EMF4-F1
#
_cell.length_a   1.000
_cell.length_b   1.000
_cell.length_c   1.000
_cell.angle_alpha   90.00
_cell.angle_beta   90.00
_cell.angle_gamma   90.00
#
_symmetry.space_group_name_H-M   'P 1'
#
loop_
_entity.id
_entity.type
_entity.pdbx_description
1 polymer ?
#
loop_
_entity_poly.entity_id
_entity_poly.type
_entity_poly.pdbx_seq_one_letter_code
_entity_poly.pdbx_strand_id
1 'polypeptide(L)'
;MSPSVAKKTRKSLTLEVKLDIIHRYERGKKTNSIARHHGLTPSTVSTIFKSADSFKKAGEIISLLQAKRTTRTRDSAMDKKESLVEMWYNDAPFVYIPQVAG
;
A
#
# COMPACT_ATOMS: atom_id res chain seq x y z
N MET A 1 -10.56 -19.06 35.70
CA MET A 1 -10.57 -17.85 34.85
C MET A 1 -9.71 -18.12 33.65
N SER A 2 -10.27 -18.15 32.44
CA SER A 2 -9.52 -18.43 31.21
C SER A 2 -8.73 -17.19 30.79
N PRO A 3 -7.49 -17.34 30.28
CA PRO A 3 -6.70 -16.19 29.85
C PRO A 3 -7.35 -15.57 28.61
N SER A 4 -7.70 -14.28 28.71
CA SER A 4 -8.18 -13.47 27.59
C SER A 4 -7.05 -13.35 26.56
N VAL A 5 -7.23 -13.97 25.39
CA VAL A 5 -6.27 -13.92 24.28
C VAL A 5 -6.14 -12.46 23.84
N ALA A 6 -5.00 -11.83 24.14
CA ALA A 6 -4.72 -10.46 23.72
C ALA A 6 -4.92 -10.33 22.20
N LYS A 7 -5.80 -9.42 21.79
CA LYS A 7 -6.11 -9.18 20.38
C LYS A 7 -4.84 -8.69 19.68
N LYS A 8 -4.28 -9.50 18.77
CA LYS A 8 -3.15 -9.08 17.93
C LYS A 8 -3.59 -7.92 17.05
N THR A 9 -3.09 -6.73 17.34
CA THR A 9 -3.27 -5.54 16.49
C THR A 9 -2.62 -5.79 15.14
N ARG A 10 -3.41 -5.68 14.08
CA ARG A 10 -2.97 -5.95 12.70
C ARG A 10 -2.07 -4.80 12.24
N LYS A 11 -0.78 -5.07 12.05
CA LYS A 11 0.13 -4.12 11.40
C LYS A 11 -0.22 -4.01 9.92
N SER A 12 -0.50 -2.79 9.43
CA SER A 12 -0.68 -2.53 8.01
C SER A 12 0.68 -2.59 7.30
N LEU A 13 0.77 -3.42 6.27
CA LEU A 13 1.95 -3.48 5.41
C LEU A 13 1.83 -2.43 4.29
N THR A 14 2.90 -1.66 4.05
CA THR A 14 3.00 -0.70 2.94
C THR A 14 2.87 -1.42 1.58
N LEU A 15 2.37 -0.72 0.57
CA LEU A 15 2.18 -1.25 -0.79
C LEU A 15 3.49 -1.80 -1.38
N GLU A 16 4.60 -1.07 -1.22
CA GLU A 16 5.92 -1.46 -1.70
C GLU A 16 6.36 -2.82 -1.18
N VAL A 17 6.16 -3.08 0.12
CA VAL A 17 6.54 -4.35 0.75
C VAL A 17 5.71 -5.49 0.19
N LYS A 18 4.42 -5.27 -0.09
CA LYS A 18 3.56 -6.28 -0.71
C LYS A 18 4.01 -6.59 -2.14
N LEU A 19 4.43 -5.57 -2.91
CA LEU A 19 4.95 -5.76 -4.27
C LEU A 19 6.27 -6.52 -4.27
N ASP A 20 7.21 -6.19 -3.38
CA ASP A 20 8.48 -6.94 -3.25
C ASP A 20 8.23 -8.42 -2.91
N ILE A 21 7.27 -8.70 -2.03
CA ILE A 21 6.83 -10.07 -1.71
C ILE A 21 6.33 -10.80 -2.96
N ILE A 22 5.47 -10.16 -3.76
CA ILE A 22 4.92 -10.75 -5.00
C ILE A 22 6.05 -11.01 -6.00
N HIS A 23 6.93 -10.04 -6.24
CA HIS A 23 8.05 -10.19 -7.18
C HIS A 23 9.03 -11.28 -6.77
N ARG A 24 9.36 -11.42 -5.48
CA ARG A 24 10.23 -12.49 -4.98
C ARG A 24 9.59 -13.86 -5.15
N TYR A 25 8.28 -13.95 -4.94
CA TYR A 25 7.53 -15.18 -5.12
C TYR A 25 7.49 -15.60 -6.60
N GLU A 26 7.23 -14.67 -7.53
CA GLU A 26 7.25 -14.93 -8.98
C GLU A 26 8.64 -15.35 -9.48
N ARG A 27 9.71 -14.83 -8.88
CA ARG A 27 11.09 -15.29 -9.13
C ARG A 27 11.40 -16.69 -8.57
N GLY A 28 10.41 -17.40 -8.02
CA GLY A 28 10.55 -18.76 -7.51
C GLY A 28 11.17 -18.87 -6.11
N LYS A 29 11.25 -17.76 -5.33
CA LYS A 29 11.75 -17.86 -3.94
C LYS A 29 10.73 -18.55 -3.05
N LYS A 30 11.22 -19.43 -2.17
CA LYS A 30 10.40 -20.12 -1.17
C LYS A 30 9.73 -19.12 -0.22
N THR A 31 8.45 -19.34 0.09
CA THR A 31 7.63 -18.56 1.03
C THR A 31 8.30 -18.36 2.39
N ASN A 32 8.95 -19.40 2.93
CA ASN A 32 9.69 -19.30 4.20
C ASN A 32 10.89 -18.34 4.14
N SER A 33 11.56 -18.25 2.99
CA SER A 33 12.67 -17.31 2.80
C SER A 33 12.17 -15.86 2.75
N ILE A 34 11.07 -15.64 2.04
CA ILE A 34 10.42 -14.32 1.92
C ILE A 34 9.86 -13.88 3.29
N ALA A 35 9.22 -14.79 4.01
CA ALA A 35 8.70 -14.55 5.35
C ALA A 35 9.81 -14.09 6.32
N ARG A 36 10.94 -14.81 6.33
CA ARG A 36 12.11 -14.43 7.16
C ARG A 36 12.71 -13.09 6.76
N HIS A 37 12.77 -12.77 5.47
CA HIS A 37 13.31 -11.50 4.98
C HIS A 37 12.51 -10.28 5.47
N HIS A 38 11.18 -10.40 5.54
CA HIS A 38 10.30 -9.30 5.96
C HIS A 38 9.86 -9.40 7.43
N GLY A 39 10.38 -10.38 8.21
CA GLY A 39 9.93 -10.62 9.57
C GLY A 39 8.45 -10.99 9.69
N LEU A 40 7.89 -11.61 8.64
CA LEU A 40 6.50 -12.00 8.54
C LEU A 40 6.31 -13.49 8.83
N THR A 41 5.08 -13.90 9.13
CA THR A 41 4.74 -15.31 9.15
C THR A 41 4.49 -15.82 7.73
N PRO A 42 4.77 -17.11 7.44
CA PRO A 42 4.48 -17.70 6.13
C PRO A 42 3.01 -17.57 5.71
N SER A 43 2.09 -17.60 6.69
CA SER A 43 0.66 -17.38 6.48
C SER A 43 0.36 -15.99 5.91
N THR A 44 1.00 -14.93 6.42
CA THR A 44 0.82 -13.57 5.91
C THR A 44 1.30 -13.45 4.47
N VAL A 45 2.44 -14.07 4.13
CA VAL A 45 2.97 -14.08 2.76
C VAL A 45 1.98 -14.78 1.82
N SER A 46 1.40 -15.90 2.24
CA SER A 46 0.39 -16.62 1.44
C SER A 46 -0.88 -15.80 1.22
N THR A 47 -1.37 -15.09 2.25
CA THR A 47 -2.52 -14.19 2.09
C THR A 47 -2.22 -13.04 1.14
N ILE A 48 -1.03 -12.44 1.22
CA ILE A 48 -0.59 -11.38 0.29
C ILE A 48 -0.56 -11.89 -1.15
N PHE A 49 -0.01 -13.09 -1.36
CA PHE A 49 0.02 -13.72 -2.68
C PHE A 49 -1.37 -14.00 -3.24
N LYS A 50 -2.31 -14.49 -2.42
CA LYS A 50 -3.71 -14.69 -2.85
C LYS A 50 -4.39 -13.40 -3.30
N SER A 51 -4.00 -12.27 -2.70
CA SER A 51 -4.45 -10.93 -3.11
C SER A 51 -3.60 -10.29 -4.22
N ALA A 52 -2.60 -10.96 -4.77
CA ALA A 52 -1.65 -10.38 -5.74
C ALA A 52 -2.34 -9.82 -6.99
N ASP A 53 -3.39 -10.48 -7.49
CA ASP A 53 -4.11 -10.03 -8.69
C ASP A 53 -4.81 -8.67 -8.47
N SER A 54 -5.32 -8.43 -7.26
CA SER A 54 -5.90 -7.13 -6.90
C SER A 54 -4.84 -6.03 -6.81
N PHE A 55 -3.62 -6.38 -6.39
CA PHE A 55 -2.49 -5.45 -6.33
C PHE A 55 -1.86 -5.19 -7.70
N LYS A 56 -1.84 -6.17 -8.61
CA LYS A 56 -1.40 -5.96 -10.00
C LYS A 56 -2.31 -4.97 -10.71
N LYS A 57 -3.63 -5.13 -10.61
CA LYS A 57 -4.59 -4.15 -11.14
C LYS A 57 -4.43 -2.76 -10.52
N ALA A 58 -4.26 -2.68 -9.19
CA ALA A 58 -4.00 -1.41 -8.53
C ALA A 58 -2.67 -0.77 -8.97
N GLY A 59 -1.61 -1.58 -9.14
CA GLY A 59 -0.30 -1.14 -9.63
C GLY A 59 -0.34 -0.67 -11.08
N GLU A 60 -1.09 -1.34 -11.95
CA GLU A 60 -1.36 -0.90 -13.32
C GLU A 60 -2.11 0.43 -13.33
N ILE A 61 -3.11 0.62 -12.47
CA ILE A 61 -3.81 1.89 -12.33
C ILE A 61 -2.85 2.99 -11.86
N ILE A 62 -2.01 2.73 -10.84
CA ILE A 62 -1.03 3.70 -10.36
C ILE A 62 -0.01 4.06 -11.45
N SER A 63 0.52 3.05 -12.14
CA SER A 63 1.44 3.22 -13.26
C SER A 63 0.80 4.01 -14.41
N LEU A 64 -0.45 3.68 -14.78
CA LEU A 64 -1.22 4.40 -15.79
C LEU A 64 -1.47 5.85 -15.37
N LEU A 65 -1.83 6.10 -14.11
CA LEU A 65 -2.02 7.45 -13.58
C LEU A 65 -0.71 8.23 -13.61
N GLN A 66 0.43 7.63 -13.24
CA GLN A 66 1.73 8.28 -13.33
C GLN A 66 2.19 8.51 -14.78
N ALA A 67 1.98 7.54 -15.68
CA ALA A 67 2.29 7.66 -17.10
C ALA A 67 1.44 8.75 -17.77
N LYS A 68 0.14 8.79 -17.46
CA LYS A 68 -0.80 9.83 -17.91
C LYS A 68 -0.45 11.21 -17.36
N ARG A 69 0.02 11.29 -16.10
CA ARG A 69 0.50 12.54 -15.48
C ARG A 69 1.83 13.00 -16.11
N THR A 70 2.61 12.08 -16.68
CA THR A 70 3.92 12.37 -17.30
C THR A 70 3.81 12.73 -18.79
N THR A 71 2.77 12.28 -19.50
CA THR A 71 2.53 12.67 -20.91
C THR A 71 2.01 14.09 -21.08
N ARG A 72 1.41 14.66 -20.04
CA ARG A 72 1.01 16.07 -20.01
C ARG A 72 2.18 16.87 -19.44
N THR A 73 2.89 17.60 -20.30
CA THR A 73 3.97 18.53 -19.93
C THR A 73 3.60 19.27 -18.64
N ARG A 74 4.32 18.99 -17.54
CA ARG A 74 4.01 19.58 -16.24
C ARG A 74 4.58 20.98 -16.15
N ASP A 75 3.71 21.96 -15.93
CA ASP A 75 4.14 23.26 -15.41
C ASP A 75 4.56 23.07 -13.94
N SER A 76 5.75 23.51 -13.55
CA SER A 76 6.27 23.38 -12.18
C SER A 76 5.37 24.05 -11.11
N ALA A 77 4.46 24.92 -11.54
CA ALA A 77 3.41 25.51 -10.71
C ALA A 77 2.35 24.50 -10.25
N MET A 78 2.08 23.43 -11.02
CA MET A 78 1.19 22.33 -10.61
C MET A 78 1.83 21.45 -9.55
N ASP A 79 3.12 21.10 -9.68
CA ASP A 79 3.81 20.26 -8.70
C ASP A 79 3.88 20.92 -7.32
N LYS A 80 4.08 22.25 -7.27
CA LYS A 80 4.04 23.01 -6.01
C LYS A 80 2.66 22.97 -5.34
N LYS A 81 1.58 23.00 -6.14
CA LYS A 81 0.21 22.93 -5.62
C LYS A 81 -0.12 21.51 -5.14
N GLU A 82 0.26 20.49 -5.88
CA GLU A 82 0.04 19.09 -5.50
C GLU A 82 0.86 18.71 -4.26
N SER A 83 2.10 19.22 -4.13
CA SER A 83 2.93 19.05 -2.93
C SER A 83 2.29 19.72 -1.69
N LEU A 84 1.70 20.92 -1.83
CA LEU A 84 0.95 21.54 -0.74
C LEU A 84 -0.28 20.70 -0.37
N VAL A 85 -1.03 20.20 -1.34
CA VAL A 85 -2.22 19.37 -1.08
C VAL A 85 -1.84 18.04 -0.41
N GLU A 86 -0.76 17.39 -0.84
CA GLU A 86 -0.22 16.18 -0.23
C GLU A 86 0.26 16.43 1.20
N MET A 87 0.95 17.55 1.46
CA MET A 87 1.36 17.94 2.82
C MET A 87 0.15 18.12 3.73
N TRP A 88 -0.86 18.88 3.28
CA TRP A 88 -2.08 19.11 4.05
C TRP A 88 -2.88 17.82 4.31
N TYR A 89 -2.89 16.87 3.36
CA TYR A 89 -3.59 15.60 3.53
C TYR A 89 -2.88 14.66 4.51
N ASN A 90 -1.54 14.69 4.56
CA ASN A 90 -0.75 13.82 5.41
C ASN A 90 -0.51 14.40 6.83
N ASP A 91 -0.56 15.73 7.01
CA ASP A 91 -0.45 16.41 8.30
C ASP A 91 -1.82 16.66 8.98
N ALA A 92 -2.93 16.35 8.33
CA ALA A 92 -4.26 16.47 8.94
C ALA A 92 -4.49 15.37 10.00
N PRO A 93 -4.72 15.70 11.29
CA PRO A 93 -5.22 14.73 12.24
C PRO A 93 -6.59 14.20 11.74
N PHE A 94 -6.84 12.91 11.91
CA PHE A 94 -8.00 12.14 11.42
C PHE A 94 -9.35 12.60 11.98
N VAL A 95 -9.68 13.88 11.91
CA VAL A 95 -10.92 14.44 12.44
C VAL A 95 -11.52 15.40 11.43
N TYR A 96 -12.69 14.98 10.94
CA TYR A 96 -13.74 15.75 10.27
C TYR A 96 -13.69 15.84 8.73
N ILE A 97 -14.30 14.84 8.09
CA ILE A 97 -14.94 15.02 6.77
C ILE A 97 -16.42 15.36 7.07
N PRO A 98 -16.91 16.59 6.81
CA PRO A 98 -18.32 16.89 6.92
C PRO A 98 -19.05 16.21 5.75
N GLN A 99 -20.00 15.35 6.07
CA GLN A 99 -20.99 14.87 5.11
C GLN A 99 -21.85 16.08 4.70
N VAL A 100 -21.66 16.59 3.48
CA VAL A 100 -22.54 17.63 2.93
C VAL A 100 -23.84 16.95 2.54
N ALA A 101 -24.86 17.09 3.37
CA ALA A 101 -26.25 16.85 3.01
C ALA A 101 -26.74 18.09 2.24
N GLY A 102 -27.26 17.86 1.03
CA GLY A 102 -27.84 18.86 0.14
C GLY A 102 -28.23 18.21 -1.18
#